data_AF-N8YJR9-F1
#
_entry.id   AF-N8YJR9-F1
#
_cell.length_a   1.000
_cell.length_b   1.000
_cell.length_c   1.000
_cell.angle_alpha   90.00
_cell.angle_beta   90.00
_cell.angle_gamma   90.00
#
_symmetry.space_group_name_H-M   'P 1'
#
loop_
_entity.id
_entity.type
_entity.pdbx_description
1 polymer ?
#
loop_
_entity_poly.entity_id
_entity_poly.type
_entity_poly.pdbx_seq_one_letter_code
_entity_poly.pdbx_strand_id
1 'polypeptide(L)'
;MGDTNLYGAIDLTGLKTIFRKHRKAFSLLEHCIVWSSFIPEMSPKEIMHYVGSISTTPYCVKRPISTENIPPIKIREMRQKWQDIVLLHGVTTGRNIKSGQAIYMWLYRNDQNWLLTFNSRHLSQPQARKNKVNWPIRDFSITKELFKVLYRSNDDLACPRMSKSWFLNQLSKGNSISKNLYLLPLSSKFLSTYSEDTITYQIRRITHAMIRLSYTESCTKDKWRILRLAGLSK
;
A
#
# COMPACT_ATOMS: atom_id res chain seq x y z
N MET A 1 -14.69 60.68 11.03
CA MET A 1 -13.73 60.48 9.93
C MET A 1 -13.08 59.13 10.21
N GLY A 2 -13.64 58.02 9.72
CA GLY A 2 -13.69 57.65 8.30
C GLY A 2 -12.32 57.03 7.99
N ASP A 3 -12.13 55.74 7.68
CA ASP A 3 -12.99 54.89 6.87
C ASP A 3 -12.73 53.39 7.06
N THR A 4 -13.84 52.65 6.99
CA THR A 4 -14.07 51.34 6.34
C THR A 4 -13.31 50.09 6.78
N ASN A 5 -14.05 49.27 7.55
CA ASN A 5 -14.35 47.86 7.23
C ASN A 5 -13.91 47.43 5.82
N LEU A 6 -12.77 46.74 5.71
CA LEU A 6 -12.30 46.09 4.48
C LEU A 6 -11.86 44.65 4.76
N TYR A 7 -12.65 43.92 5.54
CA TYR A 7 -12.73 42.47 5.40
C TYR A 7 -14.20 42.12 5.25
N GLY A 8 -14.65 42.17 4.00
CA GLY A 8 -15.94 41.63 3.62
C GLY A 8 -16.08 40.23 4.21
N ALA A 9 -17.23 39.96 4.81
CA ALA A 9 -17.56 38.68 5.41
C ALA A 9 -17.41 37.57 4.36
N ILE A 10 -16.22 36.98 4.26
CA ILE A 10 -15.98 35.77 3.50
C ILE A 10 -16.87 34.72 4.16
N ASP A 11 -17.79 34.17 3.38
CA ASP A 11 -18.70 33.13 3.84
C ASP A 11 -17.92 31.88 4.25
N LEU A 12 -17.49 31.87 5.52
CA LEU A 12 -16.74 30.81 6.17
C LEU A 12 -17.57 29.51 6.27
N THR A 13 -18.88 29.54 6.01
CA THR A 13 -19.74 28.36 6.13
C THR A 13 -19.60 27.41 4.93
N GLY A 14 -19.50 27.95 3.71
CA GLY A 14 -19.23 27.18 2.50
C GLY A 14 -17.86 26.49 2.54
N LEU A 15 -16.83 27.22 2.95
CA LEU A 15 -15.46 26.71 3.09
C LEU A 15 -15.34 25.58 4.11
N LYS A 16 -15.95 25.74 5.29
CA LYS A 16 -16.00 24.68 6.31
C LYS A 16 -16.61 23.39 5.74
N THR A 17 -17.61 23.51 4.86
CA THR A 17 -18.27 22.36 4.23
C THR A 17 -17.36 21.66 3.23
N ILE A 18 -16.61 22.41 2.42
CA ILE A 18 -15.59 21.89 1.49
C ILE A 18 -14.49 21.14 2.25
N PHE A 19 -13.87 21.76 3.26
CA PHE A 19 -12.84 21.08 4.07
C PHE A 19 -13.40 19.84 4.77
N ARG A 20 -14.63 19.89 5.29
CA ARG A 20 -15.24 18.73 5.95
C ARG A 20 -15.46 17.56 4.99
N LYS A 21 -15.87 17.83 3.74
CA LYS A 21 -16.05 16.82 2.69
C LYS A 21 -14.72 16.20 2.28
N HIS A 22 -13.67 17.00 2.19
CA HIS A 22 -12.37 16.56 1.67
C HIS A 22 -11.29 16.29 2.73
N ARG A 23 -11.63 16.29 4.03
CA ARG A 23 -10.71 16.07 5.18
C ARG A 23 -9.87 14.78 5.16
N LYS A 24 -10.17 13.82 4.26
CA LYS A 24 -9.44 12.54 4.11
C LYS A 24 -8.70 12.40 2.77
N ALA A 25 -8.91 13.35 1.85
CA ALA A 25 -8.48 13.23 0.46
C ALA A 25 -7.70 14.45 -0.04
N PHE A 26 -7.50 15.47 0.79
CA PHE A 26 -6.69 16.63 0.42
C PHE A 26 -5.22 16.23 0.35
N SER A 27 -4.66 16.34 -0.85
CA SER A 27 -3.23 16.29 -1.09
C SER A 27 -2.54 17.51 -0.49
N LEU A 28 -1.22 17.40 -0.30
CA LEU A 28 -0.39 18.49 0.18
C LEU A 28 -0.50 19.74 -0.72
N LEU A 29 -0.58 19.55 -2.04
CA LEU A 29 -0.66 20.64 -3.00
C LEU A 29 -1.97 21.43 -2.86
N GLU A 30 -3.09 20.73 -2.68
CA GLU A 30 -4.39 21.36 -2.48
C GLU A 30 -4.41 22.18 -1.19
N HIS A 31 -3.75 21.70 -0.11
CA HIS A 31 -3.55 22.49 1.11
C HIS A 31 -2.75 23.77 0.86
N CYS A 32 -1.66 23.70 0.08
CA CYS A 32 -0.86 24.87 -0.27
C CYS A 32 -1.64 25.89 -1.11
N ILE A 33 -2.40 25.44 -2.11
CA ILE A 33 -3.21 26.30 -2.98
C ILE A 33 -4.25 27.05 -2.15
N VAL A 34 -4.97 26.33 -1.28
CA VAL A 34 -5.92 26.93 -0.34
C VAL A 34 -5.25 28.02 0.48
N TRP A 35 -4.11 27.74 1.13
CA TRP A 35 -3.45 28.74 1.96
C TRP A 35 -3.00 29.96 1.15
N SER A 36 -2.41 29.74 -0.03
CA SER A 36 -2.01 30.85 -0.91
C SER A 36 -3.19 31.70 -1.39
N SER A 37 -4.39 31.13 -1.50
CA SER A 37 -5.59 31.86 -1.91
C SER A 37 -6.23 32.69 -0.78
N PHE A 38 -6.11 32.25 0.47
CA PHE A 38 -6.72 32.92 1.63
C PHE A 38 -5.77 33.88 2.34
N ILE A 39 -4.47 33.56 2.35
CA ILE A 39 -3.45 34.33 3.06
C ILE A 39 -2.22 34.42 2.14
N PRO A 40 -2.30 35.18 1.03
CA PRO A 40 -1.20 35.29 0.07
C PRO A 40 0.04 35.96 0.68
N GLU A 41 -0.14 36.73 1.75
CA GLU A 41 0.89 37.53 2.41
C GLU A 41 1.76 36.73 3.39
N MET A 42 1.32 35.54 3.82
CA MET A 42 2.06 34.72 4.77
C MET A 42 2.62 33.47 4.10
N SER A 43 3.87 33.17 4.38
CA SER A 43 4.45 31.89 4.03
C SER A 43 3.81 30.77 4.87
N PRO A 44 3.78 29.51 4.38
CA PRO A 44 3.26 28.38 5.15
C PRO A 44 3.91 28.22 6.53
N LYS A 45 5.18 28.62 6.67
CA LYS A 45 5.92 28.57 7.94
C LYS A 45 5.34 29.55 8.97
N GLU A 46 5.02 30.76 8.55
CA GLU A 46 4.42 31.79 9.40
C GLU A 46 3.01 31.41 9.82
N ILE A 47 2.23 30.81 8.90
CA ILE A 47 0.91 30.28 9.19
C ILE A 47 0.97 29.19 10.27
N MET A 48 1.92 28.25 10.17
CA MET A 48 2.07 27.19 11.19
C MET A 48 2.45 27.77 12.55
N HIS A 49 3.33 28.78 12.58
CA HIS A 49 3.70 29.46 13.82
C HIS A 49 2.50 30.21 14.43
N TYR A 50 1.74 30.92 13.60
CA TYR A 50 0.52 31.62 13.99
C TYR A 50 -0.52 30.65 14.54
N VAL A 51 -0.82 29.55 13.84
CA VAL A 51 -1.77 28.51 14.30
C VAL A 51 -1.30 27.89 15.61
N GLY A 52 0.01 27.65 15.77
CA GLY A 52 0.58 27.15 17.03
C GLY A 52 0.46 28.13 18.20
N SER A 53 0.41 29.44 17.93
CA SER A 53 0.22 30.48 18.94
C SER A 53 -1.24 30.65 19.38
N ILE A 54 -2.20 30.14 18.60
CA ILE A 54 -3.61 30.14 18.98
C ILE A 54 -3.78 29.09 20.08
N SER A 55 -4.05 29.55 21.31
CA SER A 55 -4.42 28.65 22.40
C SER A 55 -5.73 27.95 22.04
N THR A 56 -5.65 26.71 21.58
CA THR A 56 -6.84 25.88 21.44
C THR A 56 -7.27 25.48 22.84
N THR A 57 -8.21 26.22 23.42
CA THR A 57 -9.01 25.67 24.51
C THR A 57 -9.75 24.49 23.88
N PRO A 58 -9.53 23.24 24.32
CA PRO A 58 -10.29 22.12 23.81
C PRO A 58 -11.73 22.34 24.29
N TYR A 59 -12.55 22.97 23.44
CA TYR A 59 -13.99 22.96 23.58
C TYR A 59 -14.47 21.54 23.30
N CYS A 60 -14.18 20.65 24.25
CA CYS A 60 -14.77 19.35 24.35
C CYS A 60 -16.14 19.59 24.95
N VAL A 61 -17.18 19.57 24.10
CA VAL A 61 -18.54 19.35 24.57
C VAL A 61 -18.57 17.92 25.14
N LYS A 62 -18.04 17.74 26.35
CA LYS A 62 -18.43 16.64 27.21
C LYS A 62 -19.88 16.95 27.51
N ARG A 63 -20.82 16.45 26.69
CA ARG A 63 -22.22 16.42 27.10
C ARG A 63 -22.21 15.75 28.46
N PRO A 64 -22.66 16.40 29.55
CA PRO A 64 -22.88 15.70 30.79
C PRO A 64 -23.98 14.69 30.48
N ILE A 65 -23.59 13.43 30.30
CA ILE A 65 -24.54 12.34 30.22
C ILE A 65 -25.01 12.20 31.66
N SER A 66 -26.23 12.68 31.96
CA SER A 66 -26.84 12.47 33.26
C SER A 66 -26.91 10.96 33.49
N THR A 67 -26.00 10.47 34.34
CA THR A 67 -25.97 9.07 34.81
C THR A 67 -26.94 8.87 35.98
N GLU A 68 -27.74 9.87 36.34
CA GLU A 68 -28.44 9.95 37.62
C GLU A 68 -29.61 8.95 37.77
N ASN A 69 -30.01 8.23 36.72
CA ASN A 69 -31.18 7.35 36.77
C ASN A 69 -30.99 5.94 36.17
N ILE A 70 -29.76 5.42 36.08
CA ILE A 70 -29.55 4.05 35.57
C ILE A 70 -29.52 3.07 36.75
N PRO A 71 -30.44 2.09 36.82
CA PRO A 71 -30.40 1.08 37.87
C PRO A 71 -29.06 0.33 37.84
N PRO A 72 -28.40 0.12 39.00
CA PRO A 72 -27.15 -0.63 39.10
C PRO A 72 -27.22 -2.04 38.47
N ILE A 73 -28.41 -2.64 38.48
CA ILE A 73 -28.73 -3.93 37.86
C ILE A 73 -28.44 -3.91 36.35
N LYS A 74 -28.89 -2.87 35.65
CA LYS A 74 -28.71 -2.75 34.19
C LYS A 74 -27.24 -2.57 33.81
N ILE A 75 -26.46 -1.87 34.64
CA ILE A 75 -25.01 -1.74 34.45
C ILE A 75 -24.36 -3.13 34.56
N ARG A 76 -24.70 -3.89 35.61
CA ARG A 76 -24.14 -5.23 35.85
C ARG A 76 -24.47 -6.20 34.71
N GLU A 77 -25.69 -6.19 34.19
CA GLU A 77 -26.09 -7.00 33.03
C GLU A 77 -25.28 -6.67 31.78
N MET A 78 -25.09 -5.37 31.50
CA MET A 78 -24.34 -4.94 30.32
C MET A 78 -22.84 -5.27 30.45
N ARG A 79 -22.28 -5.16 31.67
CA ARG A 79 -20.92 -5.62 31.99
C ARG A 79 -20.77 -7.12 31.71
N GLN A 80 -21.71 -7.95 32.16
CA GLN A 80 -21.67 -9.39 31.95
C GLN A 80 -21.72 -9.74 30.46
N LYS A 81 -22.68 -9.17 29.72
CA LYS A 81 -22.80 -9.38 28.27
C LYS A 81 -21.52 -8.98 27.53
N TRP A 82 -20.86 -7.90 27.95
CA TRP A 82 -19.58 -7.50 27.37
C TRP A 82 -18.45 -8.48 27.72
N GLN A 83 -18.38 -8.95 28.96
CA GLN A 83 -17.41 -9.95 29.39
C GLN A 83 -17.55 -11.25 28.58
N ASP A 84 -18.77 -11.73 28.37
CA ASP A 84 -19.04 -12.94 27.59
C ASP A 84 -18.55 -12.79 26.13
N ILE A 85 -18.79 -11.63 25.52
CA ILE A 85 -18.31 -11.31 24.16
C ILE A 85 -16.79 -11.26 24.11
N VAL A 86 -16.15 -10.66 25.11
CA VAL A 86 -14.68 -10.56 25.18
C VAL A 86 -14.06 -11.93 25.43
N LEU A 87 -14.69 -12.80 26.22
CA LEU A 87 -14.24 -14.17 26.44
C LEU A 87 -14.29 -15.00 25.14
N LEU A 88 -15.37 -14.85 24.35
CA LEU A 88 -15.57 -15.61 23.11
C LEU A 88 -14.73 -15.11 21.93
N HIS A 89 -14.57 -13.79 21.78
CA HIS A 89 -14.03 -13.19 20.55
C HIS A 89 -12.84 -12.26 20.77
N GLY A 90 -12.53 -11.90 22.01
CA GLY A 90 -11.57 -10.86 22.35
C GLY A 90 -12.11 -9.44 22.13
N VAL A 91 -11.46 -8.44 22.75
CA VAL A 91 -11.92 -7.04 22.75
C VAL A 91 -12.05 -6.45 21.33
N THR A 92 -11.06 -6.70 20.47
CA THR A 92 -11.01 -6.10 19.12
C THR A 92 -12.11 -6.64 18.22
N THR A 93 -12.27 -7.97 18.16
CA THR A 93 -13.28 -8.62 17.34
C THR A 93 -14.68 -8.39 17.92
N GLY A 94 -14.82 -8.50 19.25
CA GLY A 94 -16.08 -8.30 19.96
C GLY A 94 -16.71 -6.93 19.70
N ARG A 95 -15.89 -5.88 19.54
CA ARG A 95 -16.36 -4.53 19.22
C ARG A 95 -16.99 -4.40 17.83
N ASN A 96 -16.61 -5.27 16.90
CA ASN A 96 -17.07 -5.24 15.50
C ASN A 96 -18.31 -6.12 15.26
N ILE A 97 -18.70 -6.95 16.21
CA ILE A 97 -19.94 -7.74 16.15
C ILE A 97 -21.12 -6.81 16.43
N LYS A 98 -22.23 -6.92 15.70
CA LYS A 98 -23.40 -6.03 15.85
C LYS A 98 -23.91 -5.93 17.31
N SER A 99 -24.03 -7.07 18.00
CA SER A 99 -24.43 -7.11 19.41
C SER A 99 -23.39 -6.45 20.32
N GLY A 100 -22.11 -6.76 20.11
CA GLY A 100 -21.00 -6.19 20.87
C GLY A 100 -20.82 -4.69 20.66
N GLN A 101 -21.07 -4.18 19.45
CA GLN A 101 -21.00 -2.75 19.15
C GLN A 101 -22.04 -1.96 19.95
N ALA A 102 -23.28 -2.46 20.03
CA ALA A 102 -24.35 -1.82 20.79
C ALA A 102 -24.03 -1.81 22.30
N ILE A 103 -23.57 -2.94 22.83
CA ILE A 103 -23.19 -3.08 24.25
C ILE A 103 -21.98 -2.19 24.58
N TYR A 104 -20.95 -2.20 23.74
CA TYR A 104 -19.78 -1.34 23.88
C TYR A 104 -20.18 0.13 23.92
N MET A 105 -21.01 0.57 22.98
CA MET A 105 -21.45 1.96 22.89
C MET A 105 -22.26 2.39 24.12
N TRP A 106 -23.11 1.48 24.63
CA TRP A 106 -23.87 1.72 25.84
C TRP A 106 -22.96 1.83 27.07
N LEU A 107 -22.02 0.90 27.26
CA LEU A 107 -21.05 0.94 28.37
C LEU A 107 -20.12 2.13 28.27
N TYR A 108 -19.71 2.52 27.07
CA TYR A 108 -18.85 3.68 26.86
C TYR A 108 -19.53 4.99 27.30
N ARG A 109 -20.86 5.07 27.19
CA ARG A 109 -21.65 6.25 27.60
C ARG A 109 -22.00 6.26 29.08
N ASN A 110 -22.25 5.09 29.66
CA ASN A 110 -22.85 4.97 31.00
C ASN A 110 -21.85 4.47 32.07
N ASP A 111 -20.73 3.86 31.66
CA ASP A 111 -19.76 3.24 32.56
C ASP A 111 -18.36 3.14 31.90
N GLN A 112 -17.89 4.29 31.43
CA GLN A 112 -16.69 4.41 30.61
C GLN A 112 -15.43 3.92 31.33
N ASN A 113 -15.27 4.29 32.61
CA ASN A 113 -14.08 3.98 33.39
C ASN A 113 -13.90 2.47 33.56
N TRP A 114 -14.98 1.76 33.86
CA TRP A 114 -14.95 0.30 33.94
C TRP A 114 -14.61 -0.32 32.59
N LEU A 115 -15.27 0.10 31.51
CA LEU A 115 -15.08 -0.47 30.17
C LEU A 115 -13.63 -0.32 29.69
N LEU A 116 -13.04 0.87 29.86
CA LEU A 116 -11.66 1.12 29.44
C LEU A 116 -10.67 0.32 30.29
N THR A 117 -10.87 0.27 31.61
CA THR A 117 -10.03 -0.52 32.52
C THR A 117 -10.11 -2.01 32.18
N PHE A 118 -11.32 -2.53 32.00
CA PHE A 118 -11.54 -3.93 31.63
C PHE A 118 -10.90 -4.27 30.29
N ASN A 119 -11.15 -3.46 29.25
CA ASN A 119 -10.58 -3.71 27.93
C ASN A 119 -9.06 -3.66 27.93
N SER A 120 -8.44 -2.72 28.64
CA SER A 120 -6.98 -2.63 28.72
C SER A 120 -6.31 -3.90 29.25
N ARG A 121 -6.97 -4.61 30.17
CA ARG A 121 -6.51 -5.88 30.74
C ARG A 121 -6.74 -7.08 29.80
N HIS A 122 -7.65 -6.97 28.84
CA HIS A 122 -8.08 -8.05 27.94
C HIS A 122 -7.73 -7.78 26.47
N LEU A 123 -6.97 -6.73 26.18
CA LEU A 123 -6.33 -6.59 24.89
C LEU A 123 -5.33 -7.73 24.75
N SER A 124 -5.64 -8.68 23.86
CA SER A 124 -4.65 -9.66 23.43
C SER A 124 -3.40 -8.91 23.01
N GLN A 125 -2.23 -9.36 23.48
CA GLN A 125 -0.96 -8.78 23.02
C GLN A 125 -0.98 -8.79 21.48
N PRO A 126 -0.54 -7.69 20.83
CA PRO A 126 -0.48 -7.65 19.38
C PRO A 126 0.25 -8.91 18.92
N GLN A 127 -0.44 -9.81 18.21
CA GLN A 127 0.20 -10.98 17.64
C GLN A 127 1.41 -10.47 16.88
N ALA A 128 2.61 -10.84 17.34
CA ALA A 128 3.84 -10.50 16.66
C ALA A 128 3.63 -10.86 15.18
N ARG A 129 3.76 -9.86 14.29
CA ARG A 129 3.47 -10.02 12.86
C ARG A 129 4.18 -11.30 12.38
N LYS A 130 3.43 -12.37 12.12
CA LYS A 130 3.98 -13.69 11.75
C LYS A 130 4.75 -13.71 10.43
N ASN A 131 4.82 -12.57 9.72
CA ASN A 131 5.31 -12.49 8.36
C ASN A 131 6.65 -11.76 8.27
N LYS A 132 7.63 -12.12 9.10
CA LYS A 132 9.03 -11.79 8.76
C LYS A 132 9.46 -12.78 7.70
N VAL A 133 9.32 -12.39 6.44
CA VAL A 133 9.78 -13.19 5.29
C VAL A 133 11.26 -13.51 5.48
N ASN A 134 11.62 -14.78 5.50
CA ASN A 134 13.02 -15.20 5.47
C ASN A 134 13.57 -14.97 4.06
N TRP A 135 14.23 -13.82 3.86
CA TRP A 135 14.76 -13.41 2.56
C TRP A 135 15.78 -14.38 1.97
N PRO A 136 16.79 -14.90 2.73
CA PRO A 136 17.72 -15.90 2.21
C PRO A 136 17.05 -17.16 1.66
N ILE A 137 16.12 -17.76 2.40
CA ILE A 137 15.42 -18.97 1.94
C ILE A 137 14.58 -18.67 0.70
N ARG A 138 13.92 -17.51 0.69
CA ARG A 138 13.12 -17.06 -0.44
C ARG A 138 13.99 -16.82 -1.68
N ASP A 139 15.14 -16.18 -1.53
CA ASP A 139 16.06 -15.89 -2.62
C ASP A 139 16.62 -17.17 -3.25
N PHE A 140 17.00 -18.14 -2.42
CA PHE A 140 17.41 -19.46 -2.89
C PHE A 140 16.30 -20.16 -3.68
N SER A 141 15.07 -20.16 -3.16
CA SER A 141 13.93 -20.77 -3.84
C SER A 141 13.62 -20.08 -5.18
N ILE A 142 13.68 -18.75 -5.24
CA ILE A 142 13.44 -18.00 -6.49
C ILE A 142 14.55 -18.31 -7.50
N THR A 143 15.82 -18.30 -7.06
CA THR A 143 16.97 -18.61 -7.92
C THR A 143 16.85 -20.00 -8.52
N LYS A 144 16.42 -20.99 -7.74
CA LYS A 144 16.17 -22.35 -8.23
C LYS A 144 15.09 -22.39 -9.31
N GLU A 145 13.98 -21.68 -9.14
CA GLU A 145 12.93 -21.58 -10.16
C GLU A 145 13.44 -20.87 -11.43
N LEU A 146 14.24 -19.82 -11.28
CA LEU A 146 14.86 -19.11 -12.40
C LEU A 146 15.77 -20.04 -13.24
N PHE A 147 16.58 -20.88 -12.60
CA PHE A 147 17.37 -21.89 -13.31
C PHE A 147 16.50 -22.92 -14.04
N LYS A 148 15.39 -23.37 -13.43
CA LYS A 148 14.45 -24.26 -14.14
C LYS A 148 13.88 -23.62 -15.39
N VAL A 149 13.53 -22.33 -15.32
CA VAL A 149 13.06 -21.57 -16.49
C VAL A 149 14.15 -21.52 -17.55
N LEU A 150 15.39 -21.16 -17.18
CA LEU A 150 16.52 -21.09 -18.10
C LEU A 150 16.76 -22.41 -18.84
N TYR A 151 16.82 -23.53 -18.11
CA TYR A 151 17.07 -24.83 -18.73
C TYR A 151 15.92 -25.26 -19.66
N ARG A 152 14.67 -24.94 -19.31
CA ARG A 152 13.52 -25.22 -20.18
C ARG A 152 13.54 -24.38 -21.46
N SER A 153 14.07 -23.16 -21.42
CA SER A 153 14.13 -22.27 -22.58
C SER A 153 15.38 -22.45 -23.43
N ASN A 154 16.39 -23.17 -22.94
CA ASN A 154 17.68 -23.31 -23.62
C ASN A 154 17.57 -24.08 -24.96
N ASP A 155 16.61 -25.00 -25.06
CA ASP A 155 16.39 -25.81 -26.26
C ASP A 155 15.54 -25.07 -27.32
N ASP A 156 14.82 -24.01 -26.93
CA ASP A 156 13.98 -23.23 -27.83
C ASP A 156 14.71 -21.96 -28.30
N LEU A 157 15.47 -22.10 -29.40
CA LEU A 157 16.13 -20.98 -30.04
C LEU A 157 15.16 -19.95 -30.65
N ALA A 158 13.87 -20.29 -30.83
CA ALA A 158 12.84 -19.38 -31.33
C ALA A 158 12.13 -18.60 -30.22
N CYS A 159 12.43 -18.89 -28.94
CA CYS A 159 11.75 -18.24 -27.82
C CYS A 159 11.96 -16.71 -27.82
N PRO A 160 11.02 -15.93 -27.23
CA PRO A 160 11.20 -14.50 -27.04
C PRO A 160 12.50 -14.15 -26.31
N ARG A 161 12.90 -12.87 -26.36
CA ARG A 161 14.11 -12.42 -25.64
C ARG A 161 14.01 -12.75 -24.16
N MET A 162 14.99 -13.47 -23.65
CA MET A 162 15.11 -13.85 -22.25
C MET A 162 15.63 -12.67 -21.40
N SER A 163 14.85 -11.58 -21.38
CA SER A 163 15.15 -10.40 -20.58
C SER A 163 14.84 -10.60 -19.10
N LYS A 164 15.32 -9.70 -18.22
CA LYS A 164 14.99 -9.72 -16.79
C LYS A 164 13.48 -9.78 -16.53
N SER A 165 12.71 -8.96 -17.25
CA SER A 165 11.25 -8.95 -17.16
C SER A 165 10.62 -10.25 -17.66
N TRP A 166 11.17 -10.83 -18.72
CA TRP A 166 10.70 -12.11 -19.24
C TRP A 166 10.86 -13.22 -18.20
N PHE A 167 12.03 -13.36 -17.57
CA PHE A 167 12.28 -14.32 -16.49
C PHE A 167 11.33 -14.11 -15.31
N LEU A 168 11.16 -12.86 -14.86
CA LEU A 168 10.27 -12.54 -13.74
C LEU A 168 8.80 -12.86 -14.04
N ASN A 169 8.36 -12.69 -15.30
CA ASN A 169 7.00 -13.02 -15.73
C ASN A 169 6.74 -14.53 -15.77
N GLN A 170 7.77 -15.38 -15.79
CA GLN A 170 7.61 -16.83 -15.66
C GLN A 170 7.31 -17.28 -14.22
N LEU A 171 7.44 -16.37 -13.24
CA LEU A 171 7.23 -16.68 -11.82
C LEU A 171 5.86 -16.20 -11.35
N SER A 172 5.21 -16.97 -10.48
CA SER A 172 3.86 -16.67 -9.95
C SER A 172 3.72 -15.30 -9.25
N LYS A 173 4.82 -14.75 -8.74
CA LYS A 173 4.86 -13.46 -8.02
C LYS A 173 5.91 -12.50 -8.59
N GLY A 174 6.13 -12.52 -9.90
CA GLY A 174 7.15 -11.71 -10.60
C GLY A 174 7.20 -10.24 -10.19
N ASN A 175 6.05 -9.55 -10.13
CA ASN A 175 5.98 -8.15 -9.71
C ASN A 175 6.46 -7.90 -8.27
N SER A 176 6.11 -8.80 -7.35
CA SER A 176 6.54 -8.69 -5.95
C SER A 176 8.04 -8.97 -5.81
N ILE A 177 8.56 -9.91 -6.60
CA ILE A 177 10.00 -10.23 -6.65
C ILE A 177 10.78 -9.05 -7.21
N SER A 178 10.32 -8.48 -8.32
CA SER A 178 10.91 -7.30 -8.96
C SER A 178 11.07 -6.13 -7.98
N LYS A 179 10.00 -5.79 -7.26
CA LYS A 179 10.01 -4.71 -6.25
C LYS A 179 10.95 -4.97 -5.08
N ASN A 180 11.22 -6.23 -4.75
CA ASN A 180 12.06 -6.62 -3.63
C ASN A 180 13.41 -7.18 -4.05
N LEU A 181 13.85 -6.96 -5.30
CA LEU A 181 15.05 -7.58 -5.84
C LEU A 181 16.33 -7.15 -5.10
N TYR A 182 16.32 -5.96 -4.48
CA TYR A 182 17.40 -5.47 -3.62
C TYR A 182 17.64 -6.33 -2.37
N LEU A 183 16.65 -7.15 -1.97
CA LEU A 183 16.74 -8.10 -0.86
C LEU A 183 17.10 -9.52 -1.33
N LEU A 184 17.30 -9.71 -2.64
CA LEU A 184 17.44 -11.00 -3.30
C LEU A 184 18.74 -11.05 -4.12
N PRO A 185 19.92 -11.04 -3.48
CA PRO A 185 21.21 -10.95 -4.17
C PRO A 185 21.46 -12.10 -5.16
N LEU A 186 21.06 -13.33 -4.86
CA LEU A 186 21.25 -14.49 -5.75
C LEU A 186 20.37 -14.35 -7.00
N SER A 187 19.10 -14.02 -6.81
CA SER A 187 18.16 -13.80 -7.92
C SER A 187 18.60 -12.59 -8.76
N SER A 188 19.07 -11.52 -8.13
CA SER A 188 19.62 -10.34 -8.81
C SER A 188 20.83 -10.70 -9.66
N LYS A 189 21.78 -11.48 -9.10
CA LYS A 189 22.97 -11.94 -9.81
C LYS A 189 22.58 -12.83 -10.99
N PHE A 190 21.68 -13.79 -10.80
CA PHE A 190 21.14 -14.60 -11.88
C PHE A 190 20.60 -13.73 -13.02
N LEU A 191 19.73 -12.77 -12.71
CA LEU A 191 19.12 -11.91 -13.72
C LEU A 191 20.16 -11.03 -14.42
N SER A 192 21.24 -10.64 -13.76
CA SER A 192 22.33 -9.89 -14.40
C SER A 192 23.19 -10.76 -15.33
N THR A 193 23.38 -12.04 -15.01
CA THR A 193 24.26 -12.95 -15.74
C THR A 193 23.57 -13.61 -16.93
N TYR A 194 22.32 -14.04 -16.77
CA TYR A 194 21.62 -14.87 -17.75
C TYR A 194 20.58 -14.13 -18.59
N SER A 195 20.34 -12.85 -18.31
CA SER A 195 19.42 -12.08 -19.15
C SER A 195 20.09 -11.66 -20.45
N GLU A 196 19.39 -11.87 -21.56
CA GLU A 196 19.84 -11.41 -22.87
C GLU A 196 19.72 -9.89 -22.99
N ASP A 197 20.80 -9.27 -23.45
CA ASP A 197 20.76 -7.94 -24.03
C ASP A 197 20.20 -7.99 -25.46
N THR A 198 20.10 -6.83 -26.10
CA THR A 198 19.58 -6.76 -27.48
C THR A 198 20.49 -7.47 -28.47
N ILE A 199 21.81 -7.36 -28.32
CA ILE A 199 22.79 -7.91 -29.25
C ILE A 199 22.79 -9.44 -29.18
N THR A 200 22.88 -10.01 -27.98
CA THR A 200 22.86 -11.47 -27.77
C THR A 200 21.58 -12.07 -28.32
N TYR A 201 20.44 -11.41 -28.10
CA TYR A 201 19.16 -11.84 -28.67
C TYR A 201 19.16 -11.82 -30.20
N GLN A 202 19.70 -10.78 -30.82
CA GLN A 202 19.84 -10.69 -32.28
C GLN A 202 20.76 -11.79 -32.83
N ILE A 203 21.90 -12.05 -32.18
CA ILE A 203 22.81 -13.13 -32.53
C ILE A 203 22.08 -14.48 -32.48
N ARG A 204 21.35 -14.77 -31.40
CA ARG A 204 20.56 -16.02 -31.29
C ARG A 204 19.55 -16.17 -32.42
N ARG A 205 18.82 -15.11 -32.78
CA ARG A 205 17.85 -15.13 -33.88
C ARG A 205 18.51 -15.35 -35.25
N ILE A 206 19.68 -14.76 -35.47
CA ILE A 206 20.49 -15.00 -36.67
C ILE A 206 20.94 -16.45 -36.72
N THR A 207 21.49 -16.98 -35.63
CA THR A 207 21.90 -18.39 -35.52
C THR A 207 20.74 -19.34 -35.80
N HIS A 208 19.58 -19.09 -35.20
CA HIS A 208 18.36 -19.86 -35.46
C HIS A 208 17.96 -19.81 -36.95
N ALA A 209 18.00 -18.64 -37.58
CA ALA A 209 17.69 -18.49 -39.01
C ALA A 209 18.69 -19.25 -39.91
N MET A 210 19.98 -19.23 -39.57
CA MET A 210 21.01 -19.97 -40.30
C MET A 210 20.85 -21.49 -40.17
N ILE A 211 20.58 -21.99 -38.96
CA ILE A 211 20.31 -23.41 -38.71
C ILE A 211 19.09 -23.85 -39.52
N ARG A 212 17.99 -23.08 -39.45
CA ARG A 212 16.78 -23.39 -40.21
C ARG A 212 17.02 -23.46 -41.71
N LEU A 213 17.78 -22.52 -42.28
CA LEU A 213 18.14 -22.53 -43.70
C LEU A 213 18.99 -23.75 -44.08
N SER A 214 19.92 -24.15 -43.21
CA SER A 214 20.81 -25.30 -43.47
C SER A 214 20.08 -26.64 -43.58
N TYR A 215 18.92 -26.78 -42.94
CA TYR A 215 18.09 -27.99 -43.04
C TYR A 215 17.13 -27.97 -44.25
N THR A 216 16.81 -26.80 -44.80
CA THR A 216 15.79 -26.68 -45.86
C THR A 216 16.35 -26.60 -47.27
N GLU A 217 17.55 -26.04 -47.49
CA GLU A 217 18.08 -25.84 -48.84
C GLU A 217 19.63 -25.90 -48.88
N SER A 218 20.19 -26.47 -49.95
CA SER A 218 21.64 -26.54 -50.23
C SER A 218 22.24 -25.24 -50.78
N CYS A 219 21.46 -24.15 -50.86
CA CYS A 219 21.80 -22.92 -51.58
C CYS A 219 22.33 -21.80 -50.66
N THR A 220 22.97 -20.81 -51.28
CA THR A 220 23.86 -19.79 -50.68
C THR A 220 23.26 -19.02 -49.50
N LYS A 221 24.10 -18.77 -48.49
CA LYS A 221 23.78 -18.07 -47.23
C LYS A 221 23.67 -16.55 -47.46
N ASP A 222 22.70 -16.12 -48.27
CA ASP A 222 22.51 -14.72 -48.59
C ASP A 222 22.11 -13.89 -47.35
N LYS A 223 22.88 -12.82 -47.09
CA LYS A 223 22.73 -11.95 -45.90
C LYS A 223 21.31 -11.42 -45.73
N TRP A 224 20.68 -10.93 -46.80
CA TRP A 224 19.34 -10.33 -46.73
C TRP A 224 18.26 -11.36 -46.32
N ARG A 225 18.40 -12.61 -46.76
CA ARG A 225 17.46 -13.71 -46.45
C ARG A 225 17.56 -14.10 -44.99
N ILE A 226 18.79 -14.21 -44.47
CA ILE A 226 19.06 -14.46 -43.04
C ILE A 226 18.47 -13.35 -42.18
N LEU A 227 18.70 -12.08 -42.52
CA LEU A 227 18.17 -10.94 -41.78
C LEU A 227 16.63 -10.89 -41.80
N ARG A 228 16.00 -11.23 -42.93
CA ARG A 228 14.54 -11.31 -43.03
C ARG A 228 13.96 -12.42 -42.13
N LEU A 229 14.54 -13.62 -42.17
CA LEU A 229 14.12 -14.74 -41.31
C LEU A 229 14.37 -14.47 -39.82
N ALA A 230 15.49 -13.80 -39.51
CA ALA A 230 15.80 -13.35 -38.16
C ALA A 230 14.95 -12.14 -37.73
N GLY A 231 14.10 -11.58 -38.59
CA GLY A 231 13.26 -10.41 -38.31
C GLY A 231 14.06 -9.16 -37.94
N LEU A 232 15.19 -8.94 -38.63
CA LEU A 232 16.12 -7.81 -38.50
C LEU A 232 16.23 -6.99 -39.80
N SER A 233 15.32 -7.20 -40.75
CA SER A 233 15.30 -6.55 -42.07
C SER A 233 14.64 -5.16 -42.07
N LYS A 234 14.38 -4.56 -40.89
CA LYS A 234 13.82 -3.22 -40.76
C LYS A 234 14.92 -2.17 -40.73
#